data_AF-A0A7K0VFT7-F1
#
_entry.id   AF-A0A7K0VFT7-F1
#
_cell.length_a   1.000
_cell.length_b   1.000
_cell.length_c   1.000
_cell.angle_alpha   90.00
_cell.angle_beta   90.00
_cell.angle_gamma   90.00
#
_symmetry.space_group_name_H-M   'P 1'
#
loop_
_entity.id
_entity.type
_entity.pdbx_description
1 polymer ?
#
loop_
_entity_poly.entity_id
_entity_poly.type
_entity_poly.pdbx_seq_one_letter_code
_entity_poly.pdbx_strand_id
1 'polypeptide(L)'
;LRWFGDPQAAGNVGPKVFWPEPNVDSGLVRITCHEPPKCKSSRAEVFSVIDAAFAQRRKSLRAALSQFAGSPALSESALVAAGIDPGARGEALGVADFARLADALGQSAQSARNA
;
A
#
# COMPACT_ATOMS: atom_id res chain seq x y z
N LEU A 1 -6.08 4.40 5.11
CA LEU A 1 -6.03 5.04 6.46
C LEU A 1 -4.62 5.40 6.87
N ARG A 2 -3.69 4.43 6.98
CA ARG A 2 -2.28 4.66 7.38
C ARG A 2 -1.48 5.68 6.56
N TRP A 3 -1.97 6.08 5.39
CA TRP A 3 -1.41 7.21 4.62
C TRP A 3 -1.66 8.56 5.28
N PHE A 4 -2.85 8.73 5.88
CA PHE A 4 -3.33 10.01 6.42
C PHE A 4 -3.10 10.16 7.92
N GLY A 5 -2.83 9.06 8.63
CA GLY A 5 -2.79 9.07 10.08
C GLY A 5 -2.67 7.66 10.65
N ASP A 6 -2.56 7.59 11.97
CA ASP A 6 -2.53 6.35 12.74
C ASP A 6 -3.95 5.96 13.19
N PRO A 7 -4.61 4.99 12.52
CA PRO A 7 -5.91 4.49 12.95
C PRO A 7 -5.76 3.58 14.16
N GLN A 8 -6.61 3.77 15.18
CA GLN A 8 -6.71 2.93 16.36
C GLN A 8 -8.18 2.65 16.68
N ALA A 9 -8.47 1.45 17.19
CA ALA A 9 -9.78 1.16 17.76
C ALA A 9 -10.03 2.08 18.96
N ALA A 10 -11.16 2.77 18.96
CA ALA A 10 -11.56 3.72 20.00
C ALA A 10 -12.72 3.21 20.87
N GLY A 11 -13.38 2.12 20.45
CA GLY A 11 -14.46 1.49 21.18
C GLY A 11 -15.43 0.76 20.26
N ASN A 12 -16.44 0.13 20.84
CA ASN A 12 -17.50 -0.58 20.15
C ASN A 12 -18.85 -0.01 20.56
N VAL A 13 -19.80 0.01 19.64
CA VAL A 13 -21.16 0.50 19.84
C VAL A 13 -22.13 -0.58 19.37
N GLY A 14 -22.91 -1.12 20.30
CA GLY A 14 -23.85 -2.20 20.01
C GLY A 14 -25.04 -1.75 19.17
N PRO A 15 -25.75 -2.66 18.48
CA PRO A 15 -26.80 -2.32 17.52
C PRO A 15 -28.02 -1.64 18.16
N LYS A 16 -28.33 -1.94 19.43
CA LYS A 16 -29.50 -1.44 20.17
C LYS A 16 -29.56 0.09 20.35
N VAL A 17 -28.48 0.82 20.09
CA VAL A 17 -28.49 2.29 20.16
C VAL A 17 -28.93 2.95 18.84
N PHE A 18 -29.18 2.18 17.78
CA PHE A 18 -29.60 2.65 16.46
C PHE A 18 -31.06 2.25 16.16
N TRP A 19 -31.74 3.04 15.32
CA TRP A 19 -33.07 2.72 14.78
C TRP A 19 -33.13 3.06 13.28
N PRO A 20 -33.36 2.11 12.33
CA PRO A 20 -33.32 0.63 12.45
C PRO A 20 -32.21 0.05 13.29
N GLU A 21 -32.54 -0.96 14.12
CA GLU A 21 -31.51 -1.79 14.76
C GLU A 21 -30.80 -2.61 13.66
N PRO A 22 -29.48 -2.46 13.45
CA PRO A 22 -28.74 -3.22 12.45
C PRO A 22 -28.40 -4.63 12.95
N ASN A 23 -28.07 -5.53 12.02
CA ASN A 23 -27.66 -6.92 12.35
C ASN A 23 -26.17 -7.07 12.72
N VAL A 24 -25.44 -5.96 12.86
CA VAL A 24 -23.99 -5.93 13.08
C VAL A 24 -23.61 -4.89 14.11
N ASP A 25 -22.51 -5.13 14.83
CA ASP A 25 -21.90 -4.15 15.72
C ASP A 25 -21.24 -3.01 14.94
N SER A 26 -21.23 -1.82 15.55
CA SER A 26 -20.45 -0.68 15.07
C SER A 26 -19.12 -0.57 15.82
N GLY A 27 -18.07 -0.16 15.09
CA GLY A 27 -16.74 0.13 15.66
C GLY A 27 -16.42 1.62 15.58
N LEU A 28 -15.92 2.20 16.67
CA LEU A 28 -15.36 3.54 16.69
C LEU A 28 -13.87 3.48 16.33
N VAL A 29 -13.45 4.33 15.40
CA VAL A 29 -12.04 4.46 15.00
C VAL A 29 -11.58 5.88 15.27
N ARG A 30 -10.48 6.03 16.02
CA ARG A 30 -9.76 7.29 16.17
C ARG A 30 -8.60 7.31 15.17
N ILE A 31 -8.44 8.40 14.45
CA ILE A 31 -7.32 8.60 13.52
C ILE A 31 -6.54 9.82 14.01
N THR A 32 -5.28 9.61 14.39
CA THR A 32 -4.36 10.72 14.65
C THR A 32 -3.67 11.08 13.33
N CYS A 33 -4.03 12.21 12.74
CA CYS A 33 -3.50 12.61 11.43
C CYS A 33 -2.01 12.97 11.52
N HIS A 34 -1.26 12.60 10.49
CA HIS A 34 0.15 12.97 10.32
C HIS A 34 0.42 13.34 8.86
N GLU A 35 1.57 13.99 8.63
CA GLU A 35 2.03 14.25 7.26
C GLU A 35 2.28 12.93 6.51
N PRO A 36 1.99 12.86 5.20
CA PRO A 36 2.25 11.67 4.41
C PRO A 36 3.76 11.38 4.29
N PRO A 37 4.15 10.14 3.94
CA PRO A 37 5.55 9.81 3.74
C PRO A 37 6.20 10.70 2.67
N LYS A 38 7.39 11.23 2.97
CA LYS A 38 8.19 11.97 1.99
C LYS A 38 8.71 11.01 0.91
N CYS A 39 8.28 11.21 -0.34
CA CYS A 39 8.72 10.48 -1.52
C CYS A 39 8.69 11.40 -2.74
N LYS A 40 9.33 10.99 -3.84
CA LYS A 40 9.34 11.73 -5.11
C LYS A 40 8.07 11.48 -5.91
N SER A 41 7.53 10.27 -5.84
CA SER A 41 6.28 9.88 -6.46
C SER A 41 5.09 10.63 -5.85
N SER A 42 4.14 10.96 -6.71
CA SER A 42 2.85 11.51 -6.31
C SER A 42 2.05 10.48 -5.51
N ARG A 43 1.10 10.97 -4.70
CA ARG A 43 0.15 10.10 -3.99
C ARG A 43 -0.58 9.12 -4.91
N ALA A 44 -0.96 9.58 -6.11
CA ALA A 44 -1.66 8.72 -7.08
C ALA A 44 -0.80 7.56 -7.55
N GLU A 45 0.49 7.78 -7.77
CA GLU A 45 1.45 6.72 -8.14
C GLU A 45 1.70 5.75 -6.98
N VAL A 46 1.81 6.23 -5.74
CA VAL A 46 1.96 5.31 -4.60
C VAL A 46 0.71 4.44 -4.45
N PHE A 47 -0.47 5.02 -4.62
CA PHE A 47 -1.74 4.28 -4.52
C PHE A 47 -1.90 3.26 -5.65
N SER A 48 -1.46 3.57 -6.87
CA SER A 48 -1.52 2.58 -7.97
C SER A 48 -0.60 1.37 -7.71
N VAL A 49 0.56 1.57 -7.08
CA VAL A 49 1.44 0.47 -6.64
C VAL A 49 0.77 -0.36 -5.53
N ILE A 50 0.12 0.29 -4.56
CA ILE A 50 -0.65 -0.38 -3.51
C ILE A 50 -1.77 -1.22 -4.15
N ASP A 51 -2.55 -0.63 -5.04
CA ASP A 51 -3.65 -1.33 -5.73
C ASP A 51 -3.14 -2.54 -6.51
N ALA A 52 -2.02 -2.41 -7.23
CA ALA A 52 -1.39 -3.52 -7.94
C ALA A 52 -0.92 -4.64 -6.99
N ALA A 53 -0.31 -4.30 -5.85
CA ALA A 53 0.12 -5.28 -4.85
C ALA A 53 -1.08 -6.02 -4.22
N PHE A 54 -2.19 -5.32 -3.97
CA PHE A 54 -3.39 -5.89 -3.36
C PHE A 54 -4.35 -6.54 -4.36
N ALA A 55 -4.21 -6.30 -5.66
CA ALA A 55 -4.96 -7.03 -6.70
C ALA A 55 -4.66 -8.54 -6.69
N GLN A 56 -3.50 -8.93 -6.15
CA GLN A 56 -3.06 -10.32 -6.04
C GLN A 56 -2.58 -10.65 -4.62
N ARG A 57 -3.38 -10.36 -3.58
CA ARG A 57 -3.02 -10.45 -2.13
C ARG A 57 -2.30 -11.72 -1.68
N ARG A 58 -2.47 -12.83 -2.40
CA ARG A 58 -1.87 -14.14 -2.06
C ARG A 58 -0.52 -14.42 -2.72
N LYS A 59 -0.10 -13.62 -3.69
CA LYS A 59 1.17 -13.77 -4.39
C LYS A 59 2.26 -12.98 -3.67
N SER A 60 3.51 -13.40 -3.85
CA SER A 60 4.66 -12.57 -3.50
C SER A 60 4.64 -11.26 -4.32
N LEU A 61 5.25 -10.21 -3.78
CA LEU A 61 5.31 -8.90 -4.41
C LEU A 61 5.99 -8.95 -5.78
N ARG A 62 7.04 -9.76 -5.93
CA ARG A 62 7.67 -10.00 -7.23
C ARG A 62 6.65 -10.41 -8.29
N ALA A 63 5.79 -11.37 -7.95
CA ALA A 63 4.76 -11.88 -8.86
C ALA A 63 3.58 -10.92 -9.01
N ALA A 64 3.10 -10.32 -7.91
CA ALA A 64 1.98 -9.39 -7.90
C ALA A 64 2.25 -8.14 -8.74
N LEU A 65 3.48 -7.62 -8.70
CA LEU A 65 3.88 -6.41 -9.42
C LEU A 65 4.54 -6.69 -10.77
N SER A 66 4.65 -7.95 -11.20
CA SER A 66 5.33 -8.31 -12.45
C SER A 66 4.77 -7.59 -13.69
N GLN A 67 3.44 -7.55 -13.84
CA GLN A 67 2.80 -6.86 -14.96
C GLN A 67 2.92 -5.33 -14.83
N PHE A 68 2.80 -4.82 -13.60
CA PHE A 68 2.90 -3.39 -13.32
C PHE A 68 4.32 -2.86 -13.63
N ALA A 69 5.35 -3.61 -13.27
CA ALA A 69 6.75 -3.27 -13.52
C ALA A 69 7.23 -3.66 -14.93
N GLY A 70 6.39 -4.34 -15.73
CA GLY A 70 6.72 -4.83 -17.08
C GLY A 70 7.41 -6.20 -17.13
N SER A 71 8.01 -6.67 -16.05
CA SER A 71 8.45 -8.07 -15.93
C SER A 71 8.69 -8.48 -14.46
N PRO A 72 8.76 -9.80 -14.15
CA PRO A 72 9.19 -10.26 -12.83
C PRO A 72 10.59 -9.80 -12.42
N ALA A 73 11.51 -9.61 -13.38
CA ALA A 73 12.87 -9.17 -13.10
C ALA A 73 12.92 -7.66 -12.75
N LEU A 74 12.14 -6.84 -13.46
CA LEU A 74 12.02 -5.41 -13.15
C LEU A 74 11.31 -5.19 -11.81
N SER A 75 10.29 -6.00 -11.51
CA SER A 75 9.61 -6.02 -10.21
C SER A 75 10.59 -6.33 -9.08
N GLU A 76 11.38 -7.40 -9.21
CA GLU A 76 12.41 -7.78 -8.24
C GLU A 76 13.47 -6.69 -8.05
N SER A 77 13.98 -6.11 -9.14
CA SER A 77 14.95 -5.01 -9.10
C SER A 77 14.42 -3.81 -8.31
N ALA A 78 13.17 -3.39 -8.57
CA ALA A 78 12.55 -2.28 -7.85
C ALA A 78 12.31 -2.59 -6.37
N LEU A 79 11.91 -3.82 -6.03
CA LEU A 79 11.72 -4.27 -4.65
C LEU A 79 13.05 -4.24 -3.88
N VAL A 80 14.12 -4.79 -4.47
CA VAL A 80 15.46 -4.76 -3.87
C VAL A 80 15.96 -3.32 -3.71
N ALA A 81 15.78 -2.47 -4.71
CA ALA A 81 16.16 -1.05 -4.65
C ALA A 81 15.39 -0.29 -3.55
N ALA A 82 14.16 -0.70 -3.24
CA ALA A 82 13.35 -0.14 -2.16
C ALA A 82 13.65 -0.74 -0.77
N GLY A 83 14.55 -1.74 -0.70
CA GLY A 83 14.89 -2.48 0.53
C GLY A 83 13.79 -3.44 0.98
N ILE A 84 13.05 -4.02 0.04
CA ILE A 84 11.89 -4.90 0.29
C ILE A 84 12.22 -6.31 -0.21
N ASP A 85 11.91 -7.33 0.59
CA ASP A 85 12.02 -8.73 0.19
C ASP A 85 11.05 -9.03 -0.98
N PRO A 86 11.55 -9.48 -2.15
CA PRO A 86 10.71 -9.84 -3.29
C PRO A 86 9.70 -10.97 -3.00
N GLY A 87 10.01 -11.82 -2.00
CA GLY A 87 9.16 -12.90 -1.51
C GLY A 87 8.02 -12.44 -0.60
N ALA A 88 8.10 -11.24 -0.03
CA ALA A 88 7.07 -10.70 0.86
C ALA A 88 5.73 -10.53 0.14
N ARG A 89 4.64 -10.48 0.90
CA ARG A 89 3.28 -10.21 0.39
C ARG A 89 2.91 -8.75 0.67
N GLY A 90 2.00 -8.18 -0.13
CA GLY A 90 1.64 -6.75 -0.02
C GLY A 90 1.13 -6.34 1.36
N GLU A 91 0.51 -7.25 2.12
CA GLU A 91 0.03 -7.00 3.49
C GLU A 91 1.14 -6.91 4.55
N ALA A 92 2.38 -7.30 4.22
CA ALA A 92 3.53 -7.15 5.11
C ALA A 92 4.15 -5.74 5.05
N LEU A 93 3.76 -4.91 4.08
CA LEU A 93 4.34 -3.57 3.86
C LEU A 93 3.57 -2.48 4.60
N GLY A 94 4.33 -1.52 5.12
CA GLY A 94 3.82 -0.24 5.56
C GLY A 94 3.71 0.78 4.41
N VAL A 95 3.04 1.90 4.66
CA VAL A 95 2.84 2.94 3.64
C VAL A 95 4.15 3.59 3.21
N ALA A 96 5.11 3.74 4.12
CA ALA A 96 6.44 4.24 3.79
C ALA A 96 7.21 3.29 2.87
N ASP A 97 6.95 1.98 2.94
CA ASP A 97 7.58 0.99 2.05
C ASP A 97 7.01 1.11 0.64
N PHE A 98 5.69 1.26 0.52
CA PHE A 98 5.04 1.53 -0.77
C PHE A 98 5.50 2.86 -1.39
N ALA A 99 5.74 3.89 -0.58
CA ALA A 99 6.28 5.16 -1.06
C ALA A 99 7.69 5.00 -1.65
N ARG A 100 8.59 4.28 -0.97
CA ARG A 100 9.93 3.97 -1.50
C ARG A 100 9.87 3.09 -2.76
N LEU A 101 8.94 2.14 -2.78
CA LEU A 101 8.75 1.25 -3.93
C LEU A 101 8.26 2.01 -5.17
N ALA A 102 7.34 2.96 -5.01
CA ALA A 102 6.89 3.83 -6.10
C ALA A 102 8.07 4.65 -6.67
N ASP A 103 8.91 5.23 -5.80
CA ASP A 103 10.10 5.96 -6.22
C ASP A 103 11.08 5.06 -7.03
N ALA A 104 11.25 3.80 -6.62
CA ALA A 104 12.11 2.84 -7.32
C ALA A 104 11.55 2.39 -8.67
N LEU A 105 10.23 2.21 -8.76
CA LEU A 105 9.54 1.87 -10.01
C LEU A 105 9.57 3.05 -11.01
N GLY A 106 9.41 4.28 -10.52
CA GLY A 106 9.51 5.49 -11.36
C GLY A 106 10.91 5.69 -11.95
N GLN A 107 11.96 5.38 -11.19
CA GLN A 107 13.35 5.43 -11.67
C GLN A 107 13.62 4.39 -12.75
N SER A 108 13.19 3.15 -12.54
CA SER A 108 13.34 2.05 -13.51
C SER A 108 12.68 2.39 -14.86
N ALA A 109 11.47 2.99 -14.82
CA ALA A 109 10.76 3.41 -16.01
C ALA A 109 11.47 4.56 -16.77
N GLN A 110 12.13 5.48 -16.06
CA GLN A 110 12.85 6.59 -16.68
C GLN A 110 14.19 6.15 -17.27
N SER A 111 14.92 5.25 -16.59
CA SER A 111 16.17 4.68 -17.11
C SER A 111 15.92 3.88 -18.40
N ALA A 112 14.83 3.12 -18.48
CA ALA A 112 14.45 2.38 -19.69
C ALA A 112 14.05 3.27 -20.88
N ARG A 113 13.67 4.53 -20.65
CA ARG A 113 13.35 5.50 -21.72
C ARG A 113 14.57 6.26 -22.24
N ASN A 114 15.63 6.34 -21.43
CA ASN A 114 16.85 7.10 -21.73
C ASN A 114 17.98 6.21 -22.29
N ALA A 115 17.77 4.89 -22.35
CA ALA A 115 18.68 3.90 -22.92
C ALA A 115 18.18 3.45 -24.29
#